data_AF-A0A5E6NPD9-F1
#
_entry.id   AF-A0A5E6NPD9-F1
#
_cell.length_a   1.000
_cell.length_b   1.000
_cell.length_c   1.000
_cell.angle_alpha   90.00
_cell.angle_beta   90.00
_cell.angle_gamma   90.00
#
_symmetry.space_group_name_H-M   'P 1'
#
loop_
_entity.id
_entity.type
_entity.pdbx_description
1 polymer ?
#
loop_
_entity_poly.entity_id
_entity_poly.type
_entity_poly.pdbx_seq_one_letter_code
_entity_poly.pdbx_strand_id
1 'polypeptide(L)'
;MTGNNINLNAQNTLLNQSGDITAVNNLKLKAKTIANIASEQTITKGTNITQSVGSASNLQGGNVNINAQDVTNTASNITANNLDITANNLNIATQQNTTDLKAGGGDNYSNSQSTKHQGSNLKVTGDLNISADNINIQGSKVAANNANIKSDHLNIHLSKILKPRK
;
A
#
# COMPACT_ATOMS: atom_id res chain seq x y z
N MET A 1 -3.41 15.93 5.30
CA MET A 1 -4.42 16.33 6.30
C MET A 1 -3.89 16.00 7.68
N THR A 2 -3.92 16.97 8.59
CA THR A 2 -3.44 16.77 9.97
C THR A 2 -4.47 17.26 10.96
N GLY A 3 -4.66 16.55 12.07
CA GLY A 3 -5.59 16.94 13.12
C GLY A 3 -5.47 16.09 14.38
N ASN A 4 -6.20 16.45 15.45
CA ASN A 4 -6.20 15.65 16.67
C ASN A 4 -7.02 14.36 16.50
N ASN A 5 -8.27 14.51 16.08
CA ASN A 5 -9.14 13.41 15.68
C ASN A 5 -9.61 13.69 14.27
N ILE A 6 -9.51 12.72 13.37
CA ILE A 6 -9.97 12.80 12.00
C ILE A 6 -11.01 11.70 11.78
N ASN A 7 -12.21 12.10 11.37
CA ASN A 7 -13.28 11.17 10.99
C ASN A 7 -13.64 11.46 9.53
N LEU A 8 -13.34 10.52 8.64
CA LEU A 8 -13.72 10.60 7.23
C LEU A 8 -14.79 9.55 6.95
N ASN A 9 -15.93 10.01 6.43
CA ASN A 9 -17.05 9.16 6.05
C ASN A 9 -17.44 9.48 4.61
N ALA A 10 -17.40 8.48 3.73
CA ALA A 10 -17.87 8.61 2.36
C ALA A 10 -18.85 7.48 2.05
N GLN A 11 -19.83 7.73 1.17
CA GLN A 11 -20.78 6.67 0.79
C GLN A 11 -20.11 5.61 -0.09
N ASN A 12 -19.23 6.04 -0.99
CA ASN A 12 -18.60 5.16 -1.96
C ASN A 12 -17.13 4.96 -1.62
N THR A 13 -16.28 5.95 -1.91
CA THR A 13 -14.83 5.76 -1.85
C THR A 13 -14.14 6.84 -1.04
N LEU A 14 -13.22 6.42 -0.18
CA LEU A 14 -12.14 7.27 0.33
C LEU A 14 -10.85 6.87 -0.37
N LEU A 15 -10.35 7.75 -1.23
CA LEU A 15 -9.09 7.57 -1.93
C LEU A 15 -8.04 8.48 -1.29
N ASN A 16 -7.02 7.88 -0.69
CA ASN A 16 -5.79 8.55 -0.31
C ASN A 16 -4.70 8.13 -1.31
N GLN A 17 -4.31 9.04 -2.20
CA GLN A 17 -3.29 8.81 -3.21
C GLN A 17 -2.16 9.82 -3.08
N SER A 18 -0.94 9.32 -2.89
CA SER A 18 0.25 10.09 -2.49
C SER A 18 -0.01 11.13 -1.39
N GLY A 19 -0.94 10.84 -0.49
CA GLY A 19 -1.39 11.75 0.54
C GLY A 19 -1.03 11.27 1.94
N ASP A 20 -0.81 12.23 2.84
CA ASP A 20 -0.62 11.98 4.26
C ASP A 20 -1.89 12.36 5.02
N ILE A 21 -2.43 11.42 5.80
CA ILE A 21 -3.52 11.66 6.75
C ILE A 21 -3.01 11.29 8.14
N THR A 22 -2.75 12.30 8.96
CA THR A 22 -2.15 12.13 10.29
C THR A 22 -3.10 12.65 11.36
N ALA A 23 -3.62 11.74 12.19
CA ALA A 23 -4.36 12.09 13.39
C ALA A 23 -3.48 11.88 14.63
N VAL A 24 -3.40 12.85 15.55
CA VAL A 24 -2.63 12.65 16.80
C VAL A 24 -3.24 11.51 17.63
N ASN A 25 -4.57 11.49 17.77
CA ASN A 25 -5.28 10.54 18.61
C ASN A 25 -5.99 9.47 17.79
N ASN A 26 -7.05 9.82 17.06
CA ASN A 26 -7.89 8.85 16.36
C ASN A 26 -8.08 9.21 14.89
N LEU A 27 -7.78 8.25 14.00
CA LEU A 27 -8.14 8.29 12.60
C LEU A 27 -9.23 7.25 12.34
N LYS A 28 -10.44 7.69 12.01
CA LYS A 28 -11.56 6.80 11.67
C LYS A 28 -11.96 6.99 10.22
N LEU A 29 -11.94 5.91 9.46
CA LEU A 29 -12.28 5.89 8.05
C LEU A 29 -13.46 4.94 7.83
N LYS A 30 -14.53 5.46 7.21
CA LYS A 30 -15.71 4.66 6.84
C LYS A 30 -16.10 4.93 5.39
N ALA A 31 -16.16 3.88 4.57
CA ALA A 31 -16.66 3.96 3.20
C ALA A 31 -17.04 2.58 2.67
N LYS A 32 -17.59 2.48 1.45
CA LYS A 32 -17.70 1.19 0.77
C LYS A 32 -16.31 0.66 0.39
N THR A 33 -15.47 1.53 -0.15
CA THR A 33 -14.09 1.22 -0.56
C THR A 33 -13.13 2.24 0.04
N ILE A 34 -12.03 1.77 0.63
CA ILE A 34 -10.94 2.61 1.11
C ILE A 34 -9.66 2.20 0.39
N ALA A 35 -9.06 3.14 -0.31
CA ALA A 35 -7.83 2.92 -1.05
C ALA A 35 -6.74 3.86 -0.54
N ASN A 36 -5.67 3.28 0.00
CA ASN A 36 -4.43 3.96 0.38
C ASN A 36 -3.33 3.50 -0.58
N ILE A 37 -3.08 4.29 -1.62
CA ILE A 37 -2.24 3.87 -2.75
C ILE A 37 -1.16 4.89 -3.07
N ALA A 38 0.00 4.44 -3.53
CA ALA A 38 0.98 5.35 -4.09
C ALA A 38 0.44 5.99 -5.38
N SER A 39 1.03 7.12 -5.78
CA SER A 39 0.85 7.59 -7.16
C SER A 39 1.71 6.76 -8.10
N GLU A 40 1.32 6.72 -9.36
CA GLU A 40 2.15 6.23 -10.45
C GLU A 40 2.56 7.41 -11.31
N GLN A 41 3.82 7.46 -11.70
CA GLN A 41 4.31 8.43 -12.69
C GLN A 41 4.78 7.69 -13.93
N THR A 42 4.24 8.09 -15.08
CA THR A 42 4.73 7.66 -16.40
C THR A 42 5.41 8.84 -17.07
N ILE A 43 6.72 8.73 -17.31
CA ILE A 43 7.52 9.72 -18.02
C ILE A 43 7.86 9.16 -19.40
N THR A 44 7.50 9.89 -20.45
CA THR A 44 7.87 9.53 -21.83
C THR A 44 8.94 10.50 -22.33
N LYS A 45 10.11 9.98 -22.73
CA LYS A 45 11.20 10.79 -23.32
C LYS A 45 11.73 10.12 -24.59
N GLY A 46 11.33 10.64 -25.75
CA GLY A 46 11.61 9.98 -27.04
C GLY A 46 10.88 8.63 -27.14
N THR A 47 11.59 7.56 -27.53
CA THR A 47 11.04 6.19 -27.54
C THR A 47 11.06 5.49 -26.19
N ASN A 48 11.55 6.15 -25.13
CA ASN A 48 11.66 5.56 -23.79
C ASN A 48 10.42 5.91 -22.96
N ILE A 49 9.80 4.88 -22.38
CA ILE A 49 8.70 5.00 -21.41
C ILE A 49 9.23 4.54 -20.06
N THR A 50 9.29 5.45 -19.09
CA THR A 50 9.68 5.15 -17.72
C THR A 50 8.45 5.20 -16.84
N GLN A 51 8.06 4.06 -16.26
CA GLN A 51 7.04 4.01 -15.21
C GLN A 51 7.73 3.89 -13.85
N SER A 52 7.52 4.87 -12.98
CA SER A 52 8.06 4.87 -11.63
C SER A 52 6.94 4.94 -10.61
N VAL A 53 7.10 4.21 -9.51
CA VAL A 53 6.24 4.40 -8.34
C VAL A 53 6.52 5.80 -7.79
N GLY A 54 5.46 6.58 -7.64
CA GLY A 54 5.49 7.89 -7.02
C GLY A 54 5.45 7.78 -5.50
N SER A 55 5.11 8.89 -4.84
CA SER A 55 5.11 8.95 -3.38
C SER A 55 4.10 7.97 -2.77
N ALA A 56 4.52 7.23 -1.74
CA ALA A 56 3.63 6.44 -0.91
C ALA A 56 2.52 7.31 -0.31
N SER A 57 1.36 6.71 -0.05
CA SER A 57 0.37 7.32 0.83
C SER A 57 0.57 6.85 2.27
N ASN A 58 0.27 7.72 3.23
CA ASN A 58 0.41 7.43 4.65
C ASN A 58 -0.90 7.69 5.40
N LEU A 59 -1.36 6.67 6.12
CA LEU A 59 -2.38 6.80 7.15
C LEU A 59 -1.70 6.64 8.51
N GLN A 60 -1.86 7.64 9.38
CA GLN A 60 -1.22 7.63 10.69
C GLN A 60 -2.18 8.07 11.79
N GLY A 61 -2.15 7.37 12.92
CA GLY A 61 -2.61 7.96 14.17
C GLY A 61 -2.43 7.07 15.40
N GLY A 62 -2.76 7.60 16.58
CA GLY A 62 -2.71 6.80 17.81
C GLY A 62 -3.54 5.52 17.69
N ASN A 63 -4.83 5.66 17.38
CA ASN A 63 -5.70 4.57 16.96
C ASN A 63 -6.17 4.81 15.52
N VAL A 64 -6.06 3.80 14.68
CA VAL A 64 -6.54 3.82 13.30
C VAL A 64 -7.63 2.78 13.14
N ASN A 65 -8.85 3.23 12.80
CA ASN A 65 -10.02 2.36 12.64
C ASN A 65 -10.54 2.47 11.20
N ILE A 66 -10.48 1.37 10.47
CA ILE A 66 -10.88 1.28 9.06
C ILE A 66 -12.07 0.34 8.95
N ASN A 67 -13.20 0.86 8.46
CA ASN A 67 -14.41 0.09 8.23
C ASN A 67 -14.89 0.30 6.78
N ALA A 68 -14.72 -0.73 5.95
CA ALA A 68 -15.17 -0.70 4.56
C ALA A 68 -15.45 -2.09 4.02
N GLN A 69 -16.17 -2.23 2.91
CA GLN A 69 -16.28 -3.54 2.26
C GLN A 69 -14.93 -3.96 1.68
N ASP A 70 -14.24 -3.02 1.02
CA ASP A 70 -12.93 -3.25 0.42
C ASP A 70 -11.89 -2.27 0.96
N VAL A 71 -10.77 -2.80 1.45
CA VAL A 71 -9.61 -2.03 1.91
C VAL A 71 -8.40 -2.42 1.10
N THR A 72 -7.77 -1.43 0.47
CA THR A 72 -6.52 -1.61 -0.27
C THR A 72 -5.44 -0.71 0.32
N ASN A 73 -4.29 -1.30 0.65
CA ASN A 73 -3.06 -0.60 0.96
C ASN A 73 -1.98 -1.08 -0.02
N THR A 74 -1.63 -0.24 -1.01
CA THR A 74 -0.70 -0.61 -2.07
C THR A 74 0.44 0.39 -2.19
N ALA A 75 1.69 -0.09 -2.17
CA ALA A 75 2.90 0.72 -2.07
C ALA A 75 2.82 1.85 -1.02
N SER A 76 2.09 1.60 0.06
CA SER A 76 1.66 2.62 1.01
C SER A 76 1.75 2.15 2.46
N ASN A 77 1.63 3.08 3.40
CA ASN A 77 1.86 2.82 4.80
C ASN A 77 0.61 3.11 5.64
N ILE A 78 0.39 2.24 6.62
CA ILE A 78 -0.50 2.49 7.76
C ILE A 78 0.34 2.34 9.03
N THR A 79 0.40 3.38 9.83
CA THR A 79 1.14 3.40 11.10
C THR A 79 0.22 3.76 12.25
N ALA A 80 0.17 2.91 13.28
CA ALA A 80 -0.68 3.17 14.44
C ALA A 80 -0.08 2.67 15.76
N ASN A 81 -0.61 3.15 16.88
CA ASN A 81 -0.47 2.41 18.13
C ASN A 81 -1.40 1.20 18.10
N ASN A 82 -2.69 1.41 17.87
CA ASN A 82 -3.65 0.32 17.65
C ASN A 82 -4.29 0.44 16.27
N LEU A 83 -4.41 -0.68 15.56
CA LEU A 83 -5.01 -0.72 14.22
C LEU A 83 -6.13 -1.74 14.18
N ASP A 84 -7.35 -1.25 13.96
CA ASP A 84 -8.54 -2.06 13.76
C ASP A 84 -8.99 -1.96 12.29
N ILE A 85 -9.03 -3.08 11.59
CA ILE A 85 -9.55 -3.19 10.22
C ILE A 85 -10.72 -4.15 10.21
N THR A 86 -11.89 -3.66 9.81
CA THR A 86 -13.06 -4.48 9.50
C THR A 86 -13.36 -4.33 8.02
N ALA A 87 -13.32 -5.44 7.28
CA ALA A 87 -13.68 -5.44 5.87
C ALA A 87 -14.24 -6.77 5.37
N ASN A 88 -14.71 -6.84 4.14
CA ASN A 88 -14.91 -8.12 3.46
C ASN A 88 -13.59 -8.53 2.81
N ASN A 89 -12.92 -7.58 2.15
CA ASN A 89 -11.64 -7.80 1.48
C ASN A 89 -10.59 -6.83 2.00
N LEU A 90 -9.47 -7.35 2.48
CA LEU A 90 -8.27 -6.59 2.81
C LEU A 90 -7.11 -7.01 1.91
N ASN A 91 -6.61 -6.07 1.11
CA ASN A 91 -5.45 -6.26 0.26
C ASN A 91 -4.30 -5.36 0.69
N ILE A 92 -3.15 -5.96 1.03
CA ILE A 92 -1.91 -5.28 1.39
C ILE A 92 -0.83 -5.76 0.44
N ALA A 93 -0.48 -4.92 -0.53
CA ALA A 93 0.34 -5.34 -1.65
C ALA A 93 1.50 -4.40 -1.94
N THR A 94 2.66 -4.97 -2.23
CA THR A 94 3.79 -4.24 -2.80
C THR A 94 3.51 -3.93 -4.25
N GLN A 95 3.85 -2.72 -4.69
CA GLN A 95 3.82 -2.38 -6.10
C GLN A 95 5.17 -2.69 -6.74
N GLN A 96 5.14 -3.35 -7.89
CA GLN A 96 6.32 -3.58 -8.72
C GLN A 96 6.14 -2.86 -10.05
N ASN A 97 7.09 -2.01 -10.41
CA ASN A 97 7.14 -1.37 -11.71
C ASN A 97 8.35 -1.86 -12.48
N THR A 98 8.16 -2.19 -13.75
CA THR A 98 9.23 -2.56 -14.68
C THR A 98 9.38 -1.44 -15.71
N THR A 99 10.60 -0.98 -15.93
CA THR A 99 10.95 0.00 -16.96
C THR A 99 11.81 -0.67 -18.01
N ASP A 100 11.39 -0.59 -19.26
CA ASP A 100 12.21 -0.98 -20.40
C ASP A 100 13.18 0.17 -20.73
N LEU A 101 14.47 -0.13 -20.66
CA LEU A 101 15.54 0.80 -20.94
C LEU A 101 16.15 0.46 -22.30
N LYS A 102 16.17 1.44 -23.21
CA LYS A 102 16.91 1.35 -24.48
C LYS A 102 18.13 2.25 -24.44
N ALA A 103 19.29 1.70 -24.77
CA ALA A 103 20.54 2.44 -24.91
C ALA A 103 21.17 2.17 -26.28
N GLY A 104 21.58 3.23 -26.99
CA GLY A 104 22.10 3.14 -28.36
C GLY A 104 21.24 3.91 -29.37
N GLY A 105 21.53 3.76 -30.65
CA GLY A 105 20.86 4.50 -31.73
C GLY A 105 20.98 3.80 -33.09
N GLY A 106 19.99 4.03 -33.96
CA GLY A 106 19.85 3.28 -35.22
C GLY A 106 19.60 1.79 -34.95
N ASP A 107 20.17 0.93 -35.79
CA ASP A 107 19.99 -0.54 -35.69
C ASP A 107 20.83 -1.16 -34.55
N ASN A 108 21.72 -0.39 -33.93
CA ASN A 108 22.56 -0.83 -32.82
C ASN A 108 22.06 -0.27 -31.50
N TYR A 109 21.19 -1.03 -30.82
CA TYR A 109 20.71 -0.72 -29.49
C TYR A 109 20.76 -1.93 -28.56
N SER A 110 20.85 -1.65 -27.26
CA SER A 110 20.76 -2.62 -26.17
C SER A 110 19.44 -2.42 -25.43
N ASN A 111 18.79 -3.52 -25.08
CA ASN A 111 17.61 -3.56 -24.23
C ASN A 111 18.01 -4.04 -22.83
N SER A 112 17.54 -3.33 -21.81
CA SER A 112 17.62 -3.76 -20.42
C SER A 112 16.28 -3.50 -19.73
N GLN A 113 16.04 -4.18 -18.61
CA GLN A 113 14.86 -3.95 -17.78
C GLN A 113 15.29 -3.56 -16.37
N SER A 114 14.65 -2.53 -15.84
CA SER A 114 14.82 -2.11 -14.46
C SER A 114 13.53 -2.33 -13.68
N THR A 115 13.60 -3.14 -12.64
CA THR A 115 12.46 -3.39 -11.74
C THR A 115 12.64 -2.62 -10.44
N LYS A 116 11.62 -1.84 -10.05
CA LYS A 116 11.54 -1.20 -8.74
C LYS A 116 10.36 -1.76 -7.96
N HIS A 117 10.57 -1.99 -6.67
CA HIS A 117 9.52 -2.43 -5.75
C HIS A 117 9.28 -1.34 -4.70
N GLN A 118 8.03 -0.99 -4.47
CA GLN A 118 7.62 -0.17 -3.35
C GLN A 118 6.71 -0.97 -2.43
N GLY A 119 7.25 -1.25 -1.24
CA GLY A 119 6.60 -2.08 -0.23
C GLY A 119 5.34 -1.41 0.33
N SER A 120 4.33 -2.21 0.64
CA SER A 120 3.28 -1.80 1.57
C SER A 120 3.63 -2.21 3.00
N ASN A 121 3.30 -1.34 3.95
CA ASN A 121 3.62 -1.57 5.35
C ASN A 121 2.42 -1.32 6.27
N LEU A 122 2.17 -2.26 7.17
CA LEU A 122 1.43 -2.02 8.42
C LEU A 122 2.43 -2.03 9.58
N LYS A 123 2.54 -0.92 10.30
CA LYS A 123 3.39 -0.79 11.48
C LYS A 123 2.55 -0.43 12.69
N VAL A 124 2.41 -1.37 13.61
CA VAL A 124 1.57 -1.27 14.79
C VAL A 124 2.40 -1.53 16.04
N THR A 125 2.31 -0.67 17.06
CA THR A 125 3.11 -0.83 18.29
C THR A 125 2.33 -1.51 19.43
N GLY A 126 1.01 -1.36 19.44
CA GLY A 126 0.08 -2.07 20.30
C GLY A 126 -0.61 -3.22 19.56
N ASP A 127 -1.94 -3.25 19.60
CA ASP A 127 -2.73 -4.34 19.06
C ASP A 127 -3.10 -4.11 17.59
N LEU A 128 -2.88 -5.13 16.77
CA LEU A 128 -3.40 -5.23 15.40
C LEU A 128 -4.60 -6.18 15.39
N ASN A 129 -5.80 -5.65 15.12
CA ASN A 129 -6.99 -6.47 14.93
C ASN A 129 -7.47 -6.35 13.48
N ILE A 130 -7.55 -7.50 12.80
CA ILE A 130 -8.10 -7.58 11.45
C ILE A 130 -9.25 -8.59 11.46
N SER A 131 -10.43 -8.15 11.04
CA SER A 131 -11.58 -9.00 10.77
C SER A 131 -11.99 -8.80 9.32
N ALA A 132 -11.68 -9.77 8.47
CA ALA A 132 -12.11 -9.74 7.08
C ALA A 132 -12.25 -11.11 6.46
N ASP A 133 -13.29 -11.31 5.64
CA ASP A 133 -13.57 -12.58 4.97
C ASP A 133 -12.34 -13.03 4.16
N ASN A 134 -11.74 -12.11 3.38
CA ASN A 134 -10.56 -12.35 2.57
C ASN A 134 -9.43 -11.38 2.94
N ILE A 135 -8.27 -11.94 3.31
CA ILE A 135 -7.05 -11.18 3.56
C ILE A 135 -5.97 -11.63 2.59
N ASN A 136 -5.39 -10.67 1.87
CA ASN A 136 -4.29 -10.89 0.96
C ASN A 136 -3.11 -10.00 1.31
N ILE A 137 -1.97 -10.59 1.65
CA ILE A 137 -0.73 -9.89 1.98
C ILE A 137 0.35 -10.34 1.00
N GLN A 138 0.76 -9.47 0.07
CA GLN A 138 1.69 -9.81 -1.01
C GLN A 138 2.92 -8.92 -0.99
N GLY A 139 4.09 -9.53 -0.77
CA GLY A 139 5.39 -8.86 -0.74
C GLY A 139 5.49 -7.73 0.29
N SER A 140 4.57 -7.67 1.24
CA SER A 140 4.35 -6.54 2.14
C SER A 140 4.80 -6.86 3.56
N LYS A 141 5.12 -5.83 4.35
CA LYS A 141 5.52 -5.98 5.74
C LYS A 141 4.35 -5.67 6.67
N VAL A 142 4.03 -6.62 7.54
CA VAL A 142 3.11 -6.41 8.66
C VAL A 142 3.90 -6.65 9.94
N ALA A 143 4.00 -5.62 10.78
CA ALA A 143 4.72 -5.68 12.04
C ALA A 143 3.83 -5.17 13.16
N ALA A 144 3.54 -6.05 14.12
CA ALA A 144 2.77 -5.78 15.33
C ALA A 144 3.31 -6.62 16.48
N ASN A 145 3.17 -6.15 17.72
CA ASN A 145 3.53 -6.93 18.90
C ASN A 145 2.49 -8.02 19.19
N ASN A 146 1.21 -7.63 19.10
CA ASN A 146 0.07 -8.53 19.20
C ASN A 146 -0.77 -8.42 17.93
N ALA A 147 -1.19 -9.55 17.38
CA ALA A 147 -2.07 -9.59 16.23
C ALA A 147 -3.20 -10.59 16.43
N ASN A 148 -4.43 -10.14 16.25
CA ASN A 148 -5.63 -10.96 16.19
C ASN A 148 -6.23 -10.87 14.78
N ILE A 149 -6.17 -11.97 14.05
CA ILE A 149 -6.60 -12.03 12.64
C ILE A 149 -7.73 -13.05 12.52
N LYS A 150 -8.90 -12.58 12.10
CA LYS A 150 -10.08 -13.39 11.82
C LYS A 150 -10.40 -13.30 10.33
N SER A 151 -10.36 -14.45 9.64
CA SER A 151 -10.60 -14.52 8.21
C SER A 151 -11.01 -15.92 7.79
N ASP A 152 -11.87 -16.00 6.79
CA ASP A 152 -12.21 -17.25 6.11
C ASP A 152 -11.09 -17.66 5.15
N HIS A 153 -10.43 -16.66 4.52
CA HIS A 153 -9.34 -16.87 3.58
C HIS A 153 -8.16 -15.92 3.82
N LEU A 154 -7.08 -16.44 4.43
CA LEU A 154 -5.83 -15.72 4.64
C LEU A 154 -4.75 -16.18 3.65
N ASN A 155 -4.36 -15.30 2.73
CA ASN A 155 -3.31 -15.52 1.74
C ASN A 155 -2.09 -14.64 2.04
N ILE A 156 -0.92 -15.25 2.23
CA ILE A 156 0.34 -14.55 2.46
C ILE A 156 1.39 -15.02 1.46
N HIS A 157 1.77 -14.12 0.54
CA HIS A 157 2.78 -14.38 -0.48
C HIS A 157 4.02 -13.52 -0.27
N LEU A 158 5.18 -14.17 -0.19
CA LEU A 158 6.48 -13.49 -0.23
C LEU A 158 6.85 -13.16 -1.68
N SER A 159 7.16 -11.89 -1.97
CA SER A 159 7.81 -11.55 -3.23
C SER A 159 9.25 -12.08 -3.18
N LYS A 160 9.60 -13.01 -4.08
CA LYS A 160 10.99 -13.45 -4.23
C LYS A 160 11.84 -12.25 -4.68
N ILE A 161 12.75 -11.80 -3.81
CA ILE A 161 13.89 -10.98 -4.23
C ILE A 161 14.80 -11.93 -5.03
N LEU A 162 14.71 -11.88 -6.36
CA LEU A 162 15.70 -12.51 -7.23
C LEU A 162 17.01 -11.77 -7.03
N LYS A 163 17.94 -12.35 -6.24
CA LYS A 163 19.32 -11.86 -6.22
C LYS A 163 19.90 -12.09 -7.61
N PRO A 164 20.54 -11.09 -8.25
CA PRO A 164 21.24 -11.32 -9.50
C PRO A 164 22.31 -12.37 -9.27
N ARG A 165 22.38 -13.36 -10.17
CA ARG A 165 23.49 -14.33 -10.21
C ARG A 165 24.77 -13.52 -10.48
N LYS A 166 25.75 -13.67 -9.58
CA LYS A 166 27.11 -13.15 -9.79
C LYS A 166 27.78 -13.92 -10.92
#